data_AF-M1B0A4-F1
#
_entry.id   AF-M1B0A4-F1
#
_cell.length_a   1.000
_cell.length_b   1.000
_cell.length_c   1.000
_cell.angle_alpha   90.00
_cell.angle_beta   90.00
_cell.angle_gamma   90.00
#
_symmetry.space_group_name_H-M   'P 1'
#
loop_
_entity.id
_entity.type
_entity.pdbx_description
1 polymer ?
#
loop_
_entity_poly.entity_id
_entity_poly.type
_entity_poly.pdbx_seq_one_letter_code
_entity_poly.pdbx_strand_id
1 'polypeptide(L)'
;MTVPDQIDAAVKHIETLKMNLEKNKKHLEELKMGPKKAQSLNQTNEPGPITKSPPQIEFHQMGPNMVVVLITSLNNIATFNNIIRLCHKEGVEVMSTSFKLNGNSTLQISHETKV
;
A
#
# COMPACT_ATOMS: atom_id res chain seq x y z
N MET A 1 -17.95 -33.20 -14.26
CA MET A 1 -18.38 -32.36 -13.13
C MET A 1 -19.87 -32.13 -13.32
N THR A 2 -20.68 -32.60 -12.37
CA THR A 2 -22.13 -32.44 -12.49
C THR A 2 -22.53 -31.05 -11.98
N VAL A 3 -23.68 -30.55 -12.42
CA VAL A 3 -24.20 -29.24 -11.97
C VAL A 3 -24.31 -29.16 -10.43
N PRO A 4 -24.74 -30.22 -9.71
CA PRO A 4 -24.68 -30.27 -8.25
C PRO A 4 -23.27 -30.07 -7.66
N ASP A 5 -22.25 -30.71 -8.24
CA ASP A 5 -20.86 -30.59 -7.76
C ASP A 5 -20.32 -29.16 -7.85
N GLN A 6 -20.74 -28.41 -8.88
CA GLN A 6 -20.34 -27.02 -9.08
C GLN A 6 -21.02 -26.09 -8.08
N ILE A 7 -22.28 -26.38 -7.73
CA ILE A 7 -23.03 -25.62 -6.72
C ILE A 7 -22.39 -25.82 -5.35
N ASP A 8 -22.06 -27.06 -4.97
CA ASP A 8 -21.37 -27.35 -3.71
C ASP A 8 -19.99 -26.70 -3.64
N ALA A 9 -19.22 -26.73 -4.73
CA ALA A 9 -17.94 -26.05 -4.81
C ALA A 9 -18.07 -24.52 -4.65
N ALA A 10 -19.08 -23.92 -5.28
CA ALA A 10 -19.35 -22.49 -5.16
C ALA A 10 -19.77 -22.09 -3.74
N VAL A 11 -20.62 -22.89 -3.09
CA VAL A 11 -21.03 -22.67 -1.69
C VAL A 11 -19.83 -22.72 -0.77
N LYS A 12 -18.97 -23.73 -0.90
CA LYS A 12 -17.74 -23.87 -0.11
C LYS A 12 -16.76 -22.72 -0.33
N HIS A 13 -16.67 -22.22 -1.57
CA HIS A 13 -15.84 -21.07 -1.89
C HIS A 13 -16.36 -19.78 -1.25
N ILE A 14 -17.68 -19.55 -1.30
CA ILE A 14 -18.34 -18.40 -0.65
C ILE A 14 -18.12 -18.42 0.87
N GLU A 15 -18.24 -19.59 1.51
CA GLU A 15 -17.98 -19.72 2.95
C GLU A 15 -16.52 -19.41 3.29
N THR A 16 -15.58 -19.92 2.50
CA THR A 16 -14.14 -19.65 2.69
C THR A 16 -13.85 -18.15 2.56
N LEU A 17 -14.44 -17.48 1.58
CA LEU A 17 -14.28 -16.03 1.39
C LEU A 17 -14.86 -15.24 2.57
N LYS A 18 -16.04 -15.61 3.08
CA LYS A 18 -16.63 -14.98 4.27
C LYS A 18 -15.73 -15.14 5.50
N MET A 19 -15.19 -16.33 5.73
CA MET A 19 -14.29 -16.60 6.86
C MET A 19 -12.99 -15.78 6.77
N ASN A 20 -12.41 -15.68 5.57
CA ASN A 20 -11.19 -14.89 5.35
C ASN A 20 -11.42 -13.39 5.57
N LEU A 21 -12.58 -12.87 5.16
CA LEU A 21 -12.96 -11.47 5.37
C LEU A 21 -13.03 -11.15 6.87
N GLU A 22 -13.71 -11.98 7.66
CA GLU A 22 -13.82 -11.78 9.12
C GLU A 22 -12.45 -11.86 9.81
N LYS A 23 -11.61 -12.82 9.40
CA LYS A 23 -10.24 -12.95 9.93
C LYS A 23 -9.39 -11.71 9.65
N ASN A 24 -9.46 -11.18 8.42
CA ASN A 24 -8.72 -9.98 8.04
C ASN A 24 -9.24 -8.74 8.76
N LYS A 25 -10.56 -8.63 8.97
CA LYS A 25 -11.16 -7.54 9.74
C LYS A 25 -10.70 -7.58 11.20
N LYS A 26 -10.69 -8.75 11.83
CA LYS A 26 -10.16 -8.93 13.19
C LYS A 26 -8.68 -8.56 13.28
N HIS A 27 -7.88 -9.02 12.32
CA HIS A 27 -6.45 -8.70 12.28
C HIS A 27 -6.19 -7.20 12.14
N LEU A 28 -6.99 -6.49 11.33
CA LEU A 28 -6.93 -5.04 11.20
C LEU A 28 -7.24 -4.33 12.53
N GLU A 29 -8.23 -4.80 13.27
CA GLU A 29 -8.59 -4.23 14.58
C GLU A 29 -7.52 -4.52 15.66
N GLU A 30 -6.90 -5.70 15.63
CA GLU A 30 -5.76 -6.05 16.49
C GLU A 30 -4.54 -5.16 16.21
N LEU A 31 -4.26 -4.86 14.93
CA LEU A 31 -3.18 -3.95 14.53
C LEU A 31 -3.44 -2.50 14.97
N LYS A 32 -4.70 -2.05 14.97
CA LYS A 32 -5.08 -0.73 15.51
C LYS A 32 -4.92 -0.63 17.03
N MET A 33 -4.94 -1.75 17.73
CA MET A 33 -4.83 -1.86 19.20
C MET A 33 -3.39 -2.19 19.67
N GLY A 34 -2.37 -1.88 18.86
CA GLY A 34 -0.95 -1.99 19.22
C GLY A 34 -0.57 -1.21 20.51
N PRO A 35 0.56 -1.56 21.15
CA PRO A 35 0.78 -1.34 22.59
C PRO A 35 0.71 0.14 22.95
N LYS A 36 -0.17 0.48 23.91
CA LYS A 36 -0.20 1.77 24.60
C LYS A 36 1.16 2.03 25.24
N LYS A 37 2.04 2.72 24.51
CA LYS A 37 3.32 3.17 25.03
C LYS A 37 3.03 4.17 26.15
N ALA A 38 3.39 3.79 27.37
CA ALA A 38 3.24 4.58 28.58
C ALA A 38 3.79 6.00 28.34
N GLN A 39 2.90 6.98 28.36
CA GLN A 39 3.26 8.38 28.22
C GLN A 39 3.68 8.87 29.61
N SER A 40 4.97 8.69 29.92
CA SER A 40 5.59 9.38 31.04
C SER A 40 5.69 10.86 30.71
N LEU A 41 5.25 11.66 31.66
CA LEU A 41 5.33 13.12 31.78
C LEU A 41 6.59 13.74 31.15
N ASN A 42 6.40 14.81 30.38
CA ASN A 42 6.92 16.13 30.74
C ASN A 42 6.28 17.21 29.86
N GLN A 43 5.64 18.17 30.52
CA GLN A 43 5.16 19.42 29.95
C GLN A 43 6.36 20.22 29.45
N THR A 44 6.33 20.63 28.18
CA THR A 44 6.87 21.92 27.72
C THR A 44 6.12 22.29 26.45
N ASN A 45 5.56 23.50 26.42
CA ASN A 45 4.81 24.05 25.30
C ASN A 45 5.74 24.29 24.10
N GLU A 46 5.90 23.28 23.26
CA GLU A 46 6.49 23.39 21.92
C GLU A 46 5.46 22.82 20.94
N PRO A 47 5.28 23.35 19.71
CA PRO A 47 4.47 22.68 18.70
C PRO A 47 5.11 21.31 18.47
N GLY A 48 4.44 20.27 18.95
CA GLY A 48 5.01 18.92 19.00
C GLY A 48 5.56 18.48 17.63
N PRO A 49 6.55 17.58 17.61
CA PRO A 49 7.08 17.07 16.36
C PRO A 49 5.90 16.46 15.61
N ILE A 50 5.53 17.06 14.47
CA ILE A 50 4.61 16.44 13.54
C ILE A 50 5.27 15.12 13.20
N THR A 51 4.77 14.03 13.77
CA THR A 51 5.18 12.67 13.44
C THR A 51 4.72 12.47 12.01
N LYS A 52 5.56 12.93 11.06
CA LYS A 52 5.35 12.75 9.63
C LYS A 52 5.31 11.24 9.44
N SER A 53 4.12 10.72 9.18
CA SER A 53 3.96 9.32 8.83
C SER A 53 4.90 9.00 7.66
N PRO A 54 5.61 7.87 7.69
CA PRO A 54 6.41 7.48 6.55
C PRO A 54 5.52 7.37 5.31
N PRO A 55 6.06 7.63 4.10
CA PRO A 55 5.31 7.43 2.87
C PRO A 55 4.77 6.01 2.82
N GLN A 56 3.47 5.83 2.57
CA GLN A 56 2.93 4.50 2.31
C GLN A 56 2.97 4.25 0.80
N ILE A 57 3.37 3.05 0.43
CA ILE A 57 3.57 2.65 -0.96
C ILE A 57 2.68 1.44 -1.24
N GLU A 58 1.83 1.55 -2.25
CA GLU A 58 0.94 0.47 -2.69
C GLU A 58 1.17 0.19 -4.18
N PHE A 59 1.24 -1.09 -4.55
CA PHE A 59 1.48 -1.53 -5.91
C PHE A 59 0.19 -2.10 -6.50
N HIS A 60 -0.19 -1.60 -7.66
CA HIS A 60 -1.39 -2.02 -8.39
C HIS A 60 -0.98 -2.52 -9.78
N GLN A 61 -1.12 -3.82 -10.02
CA GLN A 61 -0.90 -4.38 -11.35
C GLN A 61 -2.07 -4.00 -12.26
N MET A 62 -1.79 -3.24 -13.32
CA MET A 62 -2.79 -2.73 -14.26
C MET A 62 -2.66 -3.36 -15.65
N GLY A 63 -1.73 -4.30 -15.83
CA GLY A 63 -1.54 -5.05 -17.06
C GLY A 63 -0.40 -6.07 -16.94
N PRO A 64 -0.13 -6.84 -18.00
CA PRO A 64 0.92 -7.86 -17.99
C PRO A 64 2.31 -7.28 -17.69
N ASN A 65 2.61 -6.10 -18.24
CA ASN A 65 3.92 -5.45 -18.08
C ASN A 65 3.79 -4.05 -17.44
N MET A 66 2.70 -3.76 -16.73
CA MET A 66 2.43 -2.42 -16.19
C MET A 66 1.99 -2.47 -14.74
N VAL A 67 2.70 -1.72 -13.89
CA VAL A 67 2.38 -1.55 -12.47
C VAL A 67 2.26 -0.06 -12.15
N VAL A 68 1.20 0.30 -11.43
CA VAL A 68 0.99 1.64 -10.90
C VAL A 68 1.29 1.62 -9.41
N VAL A 69 2.25 2.44 -9.00
CA VAL A 69 2.65 2.66 -7.63
C VAL A 69 1.91 3.88 -7.10
N LEU A 70 1.15 3.72 -6.03
CA LEU A 70 0.51 4.80 -5.29
C LEU A 70 1.36 5.14 -4.08
N ILE A 71 1.71 6.41 -3.93
CA ILE A 71 2.53 6.92 -2.82
C ILE A 71 1.70 7.95 -2.06
N THR A 72 1.33 7.61 -0.83
CA THR A 72 0.58 8.49 0.06
C THR A 72 1.51 9.07 1.13
N SER A 73 1.08 10.15 1.79
CA SER A 73 1.84 10.81 2.87
C SER A 73 3.21 11.36 2.44
N LEU A 74 3.39 11.65 1.15
CA LEU A 74 4.62 12.25 0.63
C LEU A 74 4.51 13.78 0.67
N ASN A 75 5.32 14.42 1.51
CA ASN A 75 5.24 15.85 1.78
C ASN A 75 6.33 16.70 1.10
N ASN A 76 7.16 16.09 0.25
CA ASN A 76 8.27 16.78 -0.39
C ASN A 76 8.55 16.21 -1.79
N ILE A 77 8.62 17.09 -2.77
CA ILE A 77 8.99 16.78 -4.16
C ILE A 77 10.41 16.23 -4.29
N ALA A 78 11.34 16.64 -3.42
CA ALA A 78 12.71 16.13 -3.43
C ALA A 78 12.74 14.62 -3.13
N THR A 79 11.92 14.15 -2.19
CA THR A 79 11.77 12.72 -1.89
C THR A 79 11.14 11.99 -3.07
N PHE A 80 10.11 12.56 -3.71
CA PHE A 80 9.51 11.99 -4.91
C PHE A 80 10.53 11.80 -6.03
N ASN A 81 11.34 12.82 -6.31
CA ASN A 81 12.39 12.77 -7.33
C ASN A 81 13.48 11.75 -6.99
N ASN A 82 13.81 11.58 -5.71
CA ASN A 82 14.75 10.55 -5.28
C ASN A 82 14.20 9.13 -5.51
N ILE A 83 12.89 8.91 -5.34
CA ILE A 83 12.25 7.63 -5.66
C ILE A 83 12.37 7.33 -7.16
N ILE A 84 12.07 8.31 -8.01
CA ILE A 84 12.20 8.17 -9.47
C ILE A 84 13.65 7.84 -9.86
N ARG A 85 14.63 8.55 -9.27
CA ARG A 85 16.06 8.28 -9.50
C ARG A 85 16.47 6.88 -9.06
N LEU A 86 15.92 6.39 -7.94
CA LEU A 86 16.17 5.04 -7.46
C LEU A 86 15.64 4.00 -8.45
N CYS A 87 14.42 4.19 -8.97
CA CYS A 87 13.85 3.32 -10.01
C CYS A 87 14.80 3.22 -11.23
N HIS A 88 15.26 4.36 -11.75
CA HIS A 88 16.22 4.37 -12.86
C HIS A 88 17.53 3.65 -12.53
N LYS A 89 18.05 3.81 -11.31
CA LYS A 89 19.27 3.13 -10.86
C LYS A 89 19.11 1.61 -10.82
N GLU A 90 17.93 1.13 -10.42
CA GLU A 90 17.59 -0.30 -10.39
C GLU A 90 17.16 -0.85 -11.77
N GLY A 91 17.24 -0.03 -12.83
CA GLY A 91 16.85 -0.44 -14.18
C GLY A 91 15.34 -0.55 -14.39
N VAL A 92 14.53 0.05 -13.52
CA VAL A 92 13.08 0.12 -13.67
C VAL A 92 12.73 1.30 -14.57
N GLU A 93 12.01 1.03 -15.67
CA GLU A 93 11.53 2.06 -16.56
C GLU A 93 10.25 2.70 -15.99
N VAL A 94 10.33 4.02 -15.80
CA VAL A 94 9.23 4.87 -15.32
C VAL A 94 8.55 5.51 -16.53
N MET A 95 7.29 5.14 -16.78
CA MET A 95 6.51 5.62 -17.92
C MET A 95 5.81 6.95 -17.64
N SER A 96 5.23 7.10 -16.45
CA SER A 96 4.44 8.29 -16.09
C SER A 96 4.51 8.57 -14.60
N THR A 97 4.43 9.84 -14.21
CA THR A 97 4.52 10.27 -12.81
C THR A 97 3.52 11.39 -12.54
N SER A 98 2.97 11.43 -11.33
CA SER A 98 2.16 12.55 -10.85
C SER A 98 2.49 12.82 -9.40
N PHE A 99 2.90 14.04 -9.08
CA PHE A 99 3.18 14.48 -7.71
C PHE A 99 2.08 15.40 -7.18
N LYS A 100 1.70 15.21 -5.91
CA LYS A 100 0.80 16.10 -5.18
C LYS A 100 1.31 16.33 -3.76
N LEU A 101 1.53 17.59 -3.37
CA LEU A 101 2.10 17.98 -2.07
C LEU A 101 1.20 17.61 -0.87
N ASN A 102 -0.12 17.66 -1.06
CA ASN A 102 -1.13 17.38 -0.03
C ASN A 102 -2.09 16.27 -0.48
N GLY A 103 -1.59 15.31 -1.26
CA GLY A 103 -2.41 14.24 -1.79
C GLY A 103 -1.58 13.05 -2.24
N ASN A 104 -2.23 12.18 -2.99
CA ASN A 104 -1.60 10.96 -3.47
C ASN A 104 -0.77 11.25 -4.71
N SER A 105 0.48 10.79 -4.67
CA SER A 105 1.37 10.77 -5.82
C SER A 105 1.35 9.39 -6.46
N THR A 106 1.61 9.32 -7.77
CA THR A 106 1.61 8.05 -8.51
C THR A 106 2.83 7.91 -9.41
N LEU A 107 3.24 6.67 -9.61
CA LEU A 107 4.29 6.26 -10.53
C LEU A 107 3.78 5.10 -11.39
N GLN A 108 3.83 5.22 -12.70
CA GLN A 108 3.56 4.13 -13.61
C GLN A 108 4.90 3.57 -14.07
N ILE A 109 5.13 2.28 -13.82
CA ILE A 109 6.35 1.58 -14.19
C ILE A 109 6.03 0.43 -15.13
N SER A 110 6.93 0.17 -16.07
CA SER A 110 6.89 -1.03 -16.90
C SER A 110 7.73 -2.13 -16.25
N HIS A 111 7.24 -3.36 -16.33
CA HIS A 111 8.03 -4.55 -16.00
C HIS A 111 8.59 -5.08 -17.32
N GLU A 112 9.87 -4.82 -17.60
CA GLU A 112 10.57 -5.54 -18.67
C GLU A 112 10.88 -6.95 -18.18
N THR A 113 10.25 -7.94 -18.81
CA THR A 113 10.73 -9.32 -18.69
C THR A 113 11.91 -9.43 -19.65
N LYS A 114 13.15 -9.39 -19.14
CA LYS A 114 14.30 -9.78 -19.96
C LYS A 114 14.09 -11.23 -20.40
N VAL A 115 13.79 -11.40 -21.70
CA VAL A 115 13.78 -12.69 -22.40
C VAL A 115 15.19 -13.06 -22.79
#